data_AF-A0A535LYV2-F1
#
_entry.id   AF-A0A535LYV2-F1
#
_cell.length_a   1.000
_cell.length_b   1.000
_cell.length_c   1.000
_cell.angle_alpha   90.00
_cell.angle_beta   90.00
_cell.angle_gamma   90.00
#
_symmetry.space_group_name_H-M   'P 1'
#
loop_
_entity.id
_entity.type
_entity.pdbx_description
1 polymer ?
#
loop_
_entity_poly.entity_id
_entity_poly.type
_entity_poly.pdbx_seq_one_letter_code
_entity_poly.pdbx_strand_id
1 'polypeptide(L)' 'MDAIIGRYRLRMEDTGLILRHMSGITFDMTPDEALGLLNFLSAYRENLTSFVELETNPDLKSITVEKADKRDEQS' A
#
# COMPACT_ATOMS: atom_id res chain seq x y z
N MET A 1 -7.56 17.66 13.42
CA MET A 1 -8.14 17.85 12.06
C MET A 1 -8.83 16.55 11.64
N ASP A 2 -10.03 16.62 11.05
CA ASP A 2 -10.78 15.42 10.63
C ASP A 2 -10.73 15.25 9.10
N ALA A 3 -10.57 14.00 8.64
CA ALA A 3 -10.57 13.63 7.21
C ALA A 3 -11.24 12.26 6.99
N ILE A 4 -11.49 11.91 5.73
CA ILE A 4 -12.01 10.59 5.35
C ILE A 4 -11.08 9.99 4.29
N ILE A 5 -10.64 8.76 4.52
CA ILE A 5 -9.84 7.98 3.58
C ILE A 5 -10.56 6.64 3.34
N GLY A 6 -11.15 6.48 2.15
CA GLY A 6 -11.95 5.31 1.83
C GLY A 6 -13.11 5.12 2.82
N ARG A 7 -13.07 4.03 3.58
CA ARG A 7 -14.09 3.69 4.62
C ARG A 7 -13.66 4.07 6.05
N TYR A 8 -12.55 4.79 6.19
CA TYR A 8 -12.01 5.19 7.48
C TYR A 8 -12.20 6.68 7.70
N ARG A 9 -12.67 7.05 8.88
CA ARG A 9 -12.60 8.42 9.41
C ARG A 9 -11.26 8.59 10.10
N LEU A 10 -10.55 9.64 9.73
CA LEU A 10 -9.25 10.01 10.27
C LEU A 10 -9.43 11.20 11.21
N ARG A 11 -8.79 11.16 12.36
CA ARG A 11 -8.66 12.31 13.26
C ARG A 11 -7.20 12.47 13.67
N MET A 12 -6.62 13.61 13.31
CA MET A 12 -5.32 14.05 13.82
C MET A 12 -5.51 14.77 15.15
N GLU A 13 -4.76 14.32 16.15
CA GLU A 13 -4.66 14.92 17.48
C GLU A 13 -3.20 15.28 17.75
N ASP A 14 -2.94 16.13 18.74
CA ASP A 14 -1.57 16.53 19.08
C ASP A 14 -0.72 15.33 19.56
N THR A 15 -1.38 14.27 20.02
CA THR A 15 -0.78 13.06 20.56
C THR A 15 -0.72 11.91 19.57
N GLY A 16 -1.24 12.04 18.35
CA GLY A 16 -1.26 10.93 17.40
C GLY A 16 -2.34 10.98 16.32
N LEU A 17 -2.68 9.82 15.79
CA LEU A 17 -3.62 9.65 14.68
C LEU A 17 -4.62 8.54 14.98
N ILE A 18 -5.91 8.88 14.94
CA ILE A 18 -7.00 7.91 15.10
C ILE A 18 -7.59 7.56 13.73
N LEU A 19 -7.66 6.26 13.42
CA LEU A 19 -8.38 5.72 12.27
C LEU A 19 -9.57 4.91 12.74
N ARG A 20 -10.77 5.32 12.35
CA ARG A 20 -12.01 4.63 12.69
C ARG A 20 -12.71 4.09 11.45
N HIS A 21 -12.85 2.77 11.37
CA HIS A 21 -13.67 2.11 10.37
C HIS A 21 -15.15 2.18 10.76
N MET A 22 -16.03 2.17 9.76
CA MET A 22 -17.49 2.18 9.96
C MET A 22 -18.02 0.93 10.68
N SER A 23 -17.29 -0.20 10.64
CA SER A 23 -17.65 -1.41 11.40
C SER A 23 -17.30 -1.36 12.89
N GLY A 24 -16.73 -0.25 13.37
CA GLY A 24 -16.36 -0.06 14.77
C GLY A 24 -14.88 -0.35 15.11
N ILE A 25 -14.09 -0.84 14.15
CA ILE A 25 -12.64 -1.02 14.34
C ILE A 25 -11.99 0.35 14.45
N THR A 26 -11.15 0.54 15.47
CA THR A 26 -10.43 1.78 15.70
C THR A 26 -8.95 1.47 15.92
N PHE A 27 -8.09 2.20 15.22
CA PHE A 27 -6.65 2.20 15.44
C PHE A 27 -6.29 3.55 16.06
N ASP A 28 -5.68 3.50 17.23
CA ASP A 28 -5.10 4.65 17.89
C ASP A 28 -3.59 4.55 17.72
N MET A 29 -3.04 5.42 16.89
CA MET A 29 -1.63 5.38 16.53
C MET A 29 -0.89 6.52 17.21
N THR A 30 0.22 6.15 17.85
CA THR A 30 1.19 7.10 18.35
C THR A 30 1.80 7.92 17.20
N PRO A 31 2.48 9.04 17.51
CA PRO A 31 3.13 9.85 16.47
C PRO A 31 4.16 9.06 15.65
N ASP A 32 4.91 8.17 16.30
CA ASP A 32 5.93 7.33 15.64
C ASP A 32 5.29 6.33 14.68
N GLU A 33 4.19 5.69 15.07
CA GLU A 33 3.44 4.78 14.20
C GLU A 33 2.80 5.51 13.02
N ALA A 34 2.28 6.71 13.24
CA ALA A 34 1.73 7.55 12.18
C ALA A 34 2.81 7.97 11.16
N LEU A 35 4.01 8.32 11.63
CA LEU A 35 5.17 8.57 10.76
C LEU A 35 5.60 7.31 10.00
N GLY A 36 5.58 6.15 10.65
CA GLY A 36 5.82 4.86 10.00
C GLY A 36 4.83 4.59 8.85
N LEU A 37 3.54 4.84 9.07
CA LEU A 37 2.51 4.71 8.04
C LEU A 37 2.75 5.68 6.88
N LEU A 38 3.11 6.93 7.16
CA LEU A 38 3.42 7.92 6.12
C LEU A 38 4.60 7.47 5.24
N ASN A 39 5.66 6.94 5.86
CA ASN A 39 6.82 6.41 5.14
C ASN A 39 6.42 5.24 4.24
N PHE A 40 5.60 4.32 4.75
CA PHE A 40 5.09 3.19 3.97
C PHE A 40 4.28 3.66 2.76
N LEU A 41 3.33 4.59 2.96
CA LEU A 41 2.51 5.13 1.88
C LEU A 41 3.35 5.87 0.82
N SER A 42 4.41 6.56 1.24
CA SER A 42 5.33 7.26 0.35
C SER A 42 6.10 6.27 -0.54
N ALA A 43 6.67 5.22 0.07
CA ALA A 43 7.35 4.16 -0.67
C ALA A 43 6.40 3.39 -1.62
N TYR A 44 5.16 3.16 -1.19
CA TYR A 44 4.14 2.53 -2.04
C TYR A 44 3.81 3.39 -3.26
N ARG A 45 3.67 4.71 -3.08
CA ARG A 45 3.44 5.66 -4.18
C ARG A 45 4.60 5.68 -5.18
N GLU A 46 5.83 5.68 -4.70
CA GLU A 46 7.02 5.60 -5.57
C GLU A 46 6.98 4.32 -6.41
N ASN A 47 6.73 3.17 -5.79
CA ASN A 47 6.59 1.91 -6.50
C ASN A 47 5.50 1.97 -7.58
N LEU A 48 4.30 2.46 -7.25
CA LEU A 48 3.21 2.59 -8.23
C LEU A 48 3.59 3.47 -9.42
N THR A 49 4.34 4.54 -9.19
CA THR A 49 4.76 5.46 -10.25
C THR A 49 5.81 4.81 -11.15
N SER A 50 6.76 4.09 -10.57
CA SER A 50 7.77 3.32 -11.32
C SER A 50 7.15 2.22 -12.21
N PHE A 51 6.02 1.61 -11.79
CA PHE A 51 5.28 0.66 -12.63
C PHE A 51 4.60 1.34 -13.83
N VAL A 52 4.01 2.54 -13.64
CA VAL A 52 3.35 3.30 -14.71
C VAL A 52 4.37 3.80 -15.75
N GLU A 53 5.58 4.19 -15.32
CA GLU A 53 6.68 4.54 -16.23
C GLU A 53 7.17 3.32 -17.05
N LEU A 54 7.08 2.11 -16.49
CA LEU A 54 7.42 0.86 -17.17
C LEU A 54 6.41 0.48 -18.26
N GLU A 55 5.11 0.68 -17.99
CA GLU A 55 4.02 0.37 -18.96
C GLU A 55 3.94 1.37 -20.12
N THR A 56 4.40 2.61 -19.91
CA THR A 56 4.34 3.68 -20.92
C THR A 56 5.62 3.81 -21.75
N ASN A 57 6.65 3.00 -21.47
CA ASN A 57 7.89 2.98 -22.23
C ASN A 57 7.80 1.98 -23.41
N PRO A 58 7.71 2.46 -24.67
CA PRO A 58 7.58 1.60 -25.84
C PRO A 58 8.80 0.71 -26.11
N ASP A 59 9.94 0.96 -25.45
CA ASP A 59 11.19 0.22 -25.68
C ASP A 59 11.43 -0.93 -24.68
N LEU A 60 10.57 -1.12 -23.67
CA LEU A 60 10.74 -2.17 -22.68
C LEU A 60 10.02 -3.47 -23.10
N LYS A 61 10.81 -4.47 -23.51
CA LYS A 61 10.31 -5.83 -23.78
C LYS A 61 9.73 -6.46 -22.51
N SER A 62 8.42 -6.71 -22.51
CA SER A 62 7.73 -7.53 -21.52
C SER A 62 8.43 -8.88 -21.37
N ILE A 63 9.01 -9.15 -20.19
CA ILE A 63 9.48 -10.49 -19.84
C ILE A 63 8.28 -11.23 -19.25
N THR A 64 7.60 -12.00 -20.10
CA THR A 64 6.58 -12.94 -19.64
C THR A 64 7.28 -14.06 -18.87
N VAL A 65 7.14 -14.08 -17.54
CA VAL A 65 7.59 -15.20 -16.73
C VAL A 65 6.60 -16.34 -16.96
N GLU A 66 6.94 -17.26 -17.86
CA GLU A 66 6.18 -18.50 -18.03
C GLU A 66 6.20 -19.26 -16.70
N LYS A 67 5.02 -19.50 -16.13
CA LYS A 67 4.84 -20.38 -14.98
C LYS A 67 5.44 -21.74 -15.32
N ALA A 68 6.52 -22.10 -14.65
CA ALA A 68 7.06 -23.46 -14.67
C ALA A 68 6.04 -24.40 -14.02
N ASP A 69 5.08 -24.89 -14.82
CA ASP A 69 4.26 -26.05 -14.48
C ASP A 69 5.10 -27.31 -14.72
N LYS A 70 5.97 -27.65 -13.77
CA LYS A 70 6.54 -29.00 -13.67
C LYS A 70 5.74 -29.76 -12.64
N ARG A 71 4.72 -30.47 -13.11
CA ARG A 71 4.16 -31.63 -12.43
C ARG A 71 5.27 -32.67 -12.31
N ASP A 72 5.65 -32.96 -11.08
CA ASP A 72 6.39 -34.16 -10.72
C ASP A 72 5.48 -35.38 -10.94
N GLU A 73 5.57 -35.99 -12.12
CA GLU A 73 5.20 -37.39 -12.32
C GLU A 73 6.48 -38.20 -12.37
N GLN A 74 6.77 -38.95 -11.30
CA GLN A 74 7.25 -40.35 -11.31
C GLN A 74 7.86 -40.74 -9.95
N SER A 75 7.15 -41.56 -9.20
CA SER A 75 7.71 -42.62 -8.34
C SER A 75 6.70 -43.75 -8.23
#